data_AF-A0A2E7LG25-F1
#
_entry.id   AF-A0A2E7LG25-F1
#
_cell.length_a   1.000
_cell.length_b   1.000
_cell.length_c   1.000
_cell.angle_alpha   90.00
_cell.angle_beta   90.00
_cell.angle_gamma   90.00
#
_symmetry.space_group_name_H-M   'P 1'
#
loop_
_entity.id
_entity.type
_entity.pdbx_description
1 polymer ?
#
loop_
_entity_poly.entity_id
_entity_poly.type
_entity_poly.pdbx_seq_one_letter_code
_entity_poly.pdbx_strand_id
1 'polypeptide(L)'
;MSQQLLWFAAYLALLAAPVTGLEDAVGNRSRTLPSRQRVAATAGLPDIREFQVARSDQFVVDLDQVRTGHPYKGIRAERPHTGAHIYFRPLARRVKATDVEKFPAIYAVADGVVTRIDYSFRLRAIYVSALKRRVANRRYGIGLAFAQVGGAPIEMHYSIEPFVDPAEPHFYDPFIQVRVGQRVKKGDVIGRMYLPENRRVAENSHIHFNLLGGRRRQFQSPSIFDARIVNAFHATWDRRRGADGGTPIPACMGYRLGRDENPFQRRVADRL
;
A
#
# COMPACT_ATOMS: atom_id res chain seq x y z
N MET A 1 41.49 37.27 19.25
CA MET A 1 40.18 37.45 19.92
C MET A 1 39.09 37.46 18.83
N SER A 2 37.89 36.86 18.90
CA SER A 2 37.25 35.80 19.74
C SER A 2 35.74 35.73 19.35
N GLN A 3 34.96 34.64 19.33
CA GLN A 3 35.10 33.16 19.33
C GLN A 3 33.94 32.60 18.42
N GLN A 4 34.02 31.47 17.72
CA GLN A 4 33.71 30.07 18.13
C GLN A 4 32.40 29.82 18.94
N LEU A 5 31.77 28.66 18.66
CA LEU A 5 30.68 27.95 19.40
C LEU A 5 29.24 28.51 19.21
N LEU A 6 28.13 27.75 19.29
CA LEU A 6 27.87 26.30 19.45
C LEU A 6 26.47 25.88 18.94
N TRP A 7 26.18 24.57 18.97
CA TRP A 7 24.89 23.93 18.66
C TRP A 7 23.80 24.20 19.72
N PHE A 8 22.51 24.01 19.38
CA PHE A 8 21.61 23.14 20.16
C PHE A 8 20.37 22.69 19.37
N ALA A 9 19.93 21.44 19.60
CA ALA A 9 18.69 20.89 19.06
C ALA A 9 17.54 21.03 20.08
N ALA A 10 16.34 21.36 19.62
CA ALA A 10 15.15 21.44 20.47
C ALA A 10 14.19 20.28 20.16
N TYR A 11 14.20 19.27 21.03
CA TYR A 11 13.26 18.15 21.02
C TYR A 11 12.07 18.50 21.91
N LEU A 12 10.92 18.88 21.35
CA LEU A 12 9.70 19.10 22.15
C LEU A 12 8.86 17.82 22.21
N ALA A 13 8.93 17.12 23.34
CA ALA A 13 7.94 16.14 23.73
C ALA A 13 6.72 16.85 24.31
N LEU A 14 5.61 16.88 23.56
CA LEU A 14 4.33 17.34 24.08
C LEU A 14 3.56 16.13 24.64
N LEU A 15 3.54 16.06 25.98
CA LEU A 15 2.66 15.18 26.73
C LEU A 15 1.20 15.63 26.52
N ALA A 16 0.39 14.80 25.88
CA ALA A 16 -1.05 15.00 25.83
C ALA A 16 -1.71 14.26 27.00
N ALA A 17 -2.37 15.01 27.89
CA ALA A 17 -3.26 14.47 28.90
C ALA A 17 -4.50 13.81 28.25
N PRO A 18 -5.16 12.84 28.92
CA PRO A 18 -6.24 12.09 28.30
C PRO A 18 -7.52 12.92 28.22
N VAL A 19 -7.86 13.41 27.02
CA VAL A 19 -9.20 13.94 26.74
C VAL A 19 -10.13 12.76 26.46
N THR A 20 -11.00 12.45 27.42
CA THR A 20 -12.08 11.49 27.26
C THR A 20 -13.22 12.09 26.42
N GLY A 21 -13.69 11.36 25.41
CA GLY A 21 -14.96 11.60 24.74
C GLY A 21 -15.01 12.81 23.80
N LEU A 22 -14.59 12.61 22.56
CA LEU A 22 -14.95 13.47 21.43
C LEU A 22 -15.57 12.61 20.32
N GLU A 23 -16.79 13.01 19.95
CA GLU A 23 -17.72 12.56 18.91
C GLU A 23 -17.19 11.57 17.85
N ASP A 24 -18.00 10.53 17.58
CA ASP A 24 -17.73 9.54 16.53
C ASP A 24 -17.50 10.20 15.16
N ALA A 25 -16.27 10.06 14.65
CA ALA A 25 -15.89 10.64 13.38
C ALA A 25 -16.63 9.96 12.21
N VAL A 26 -17.63 10.66 11.65
CA VAL A 26 -18.41 10.35 10.43
C VAL A 26 -17.54 10.07 9.17
N GLY A 27 -16.20 10.17 9.28
CA GLY A 27 -15.25 10.16 8.17
C GLY A 27 -14.67 8.81 7.74
N ASN A 28 -14.51 7.84 8.66
CA ASN A 28 -13.68 6.64 8.46
C ASN A 28 -14.40 5.34 8.85
N ARG A 29 -14.71 4.48 7.88
CA ARG A 29 -15.35 3.17 8.04
C ARG A 29 -14.32 2.04 7.88
N SER A 30 -13.71 1.61 8.98
CA SER A 30 -12.69 0.54 8.99
C SER A 30 -13.12 -0.64 9.86
N ARG A 31 -13.03 -1.87 9.35
CA ARG A 31 -13.26 -3.11 10.11
C ARG A 31 -11.98 -3.94 10.14
N THR A 32 -11.58 -4.38 11.33
CA THR A 32 -10.42 -5.28 11.53
C THR A 32 -10.88 -6.53 12.27
N LEU A 33 -10.32 -7.68 11.93
CA LEU A 33 -10.60 -8.96 12.57
C LEU A 33 -10.18 -8.90 14.06
N PRO A 34 -11.06 -9.17 15.04
CA PRO A 34 -10.74 -9.11 16.46
C PRO A 34 -9.52 -9.97 16.83
N SER A 35 -8.67 -9.52 17.75
CA SER A 35 -7.35 -10.11 18.00
C SER A 35 -7.37 -11.64 18.21
N ARG A 36 -8.32 -12.19 18.97
CA ARG A 36 -8.48 -13.65 19.18
C ARG A 36 -8.81 -14.38 17.87
N GLN A 37 -9.78 -13.86 17.11
CA GLN A 37 -10.15 -14.41 15.80
C GLN A 37 -9.01 -14.28 14.79
N ARG A 38 -8.24 -13.19 14.84
CA ARG A 38 -7.06 -13.00 13.98
C ARG A 38 -6.00 -14.06 14.24
N VAL A 39 -5.63 -14.28 15.51
CA VAL A 39 -4.65 -15.34 15.88
C VAL A 39 -5.09 -16.71 15.36
N ALA A 40 -6.36 -17.08 15.55
CA ALA A 40 -6.90 -18.34 15.04
C ALA A 40 -6.93 -18.42 13.50
N ALA A 41 -7.31 -17.33 12.82
CA ALA A 41 -7.43 -17.30 11.37
C ALA A 41 -6.07 -17.29 10.66
N THR A 42 -5.04 -16.67 11.26
CA THR A 42 -3.66 -16.63 10.75
C THR A 42 -2.79 -17.80 11.25
N ALA A 43 -3.33 -18.70 12.07
CA ALA A 43 -2.63 -19.92 12.45
C ALA A 43 -2.37 -20.80 11.22
N GLY A 44 -1.16 -21.34 11.12
CA GLY A 44 -0.75 -22.19 10.00
C GLY A 44 -0.43 -21.46 8.69
N LEU A 45 -0.35 -20.12 8.68
CA LEU A 45 0.25 -19.41 7.53
C LEU A 45 1.75 -19.75 7.42
N PRO A 46 2.33 -19.75 6.20
CA PRO A 46 3.76 -20.02 5.97
C PRO A 46 4.68 -18.99 6.63
N ASP A 47 5.94 -19.35 6.87
CA ASP A 47 6.97 -18.38 7.26
C ASP A 47 7.27 -17.44 6.09
N ILE A 48 7.40 -16.14 6.35
CA ILE A 48 7.68 -15.13 5.30
C ILE A 48 8.94 -15.47 4.47
N ARG A 49 9.91 -16.21 5.04
CA ARG A 49 11.12 -16.65 4.32
C ARG A 49 10.85 -17.67 3.22
N GLU A 50 9.72 -18.37 3.25
CA GLU A 50 9.32 -19.28 2.15
C GLU A 50 9.18 -18.51 0.82
N PHE A 51 8.71 -17.27 0.87
CA PHE A 51 8.62 -16.36 -0.29
C PHE A 51 9.98 -15.89 -0.82
N GLN A 52 11.11 -16.25 -0.20
CA GLN A 52 12.42 -16.07 -0.84
C GLN A 52 12.66 -17.10 -1.95
N VAL A 53 12.10 -18.30 -1.78
CA VAL A 53 12.25 -19.46 -2.68
C VAL A 53 10.99 -19.64 -3.54
N ALA A 54 9.82 -19.78 -2.91
CA ALA A 54 8.52 -19.88 -3.54
C ALA A 54 7.87 -18.49 -3.66
N ARG A 55 8.44 -17.64 -4.51
CA ARG A 55 7.94 -16.29 -4.78
C ARG A 55 6.55 -16.32 -5.43
N SER A 56 5.76 -15.27 -5.22
CA SER A 56 4.48 -15.11 -5.90
C SER A 56 4.67 -14.69 -7.36
N ASP A 57 4.00 -15.44 -8.23
CA ASP A 57 3.81 -15.23 -9.67
C ASP A 57 2.53 -14.42 -9.99
N GLN A 58 1.80 -13.97 -8.96
CA GLN A 58 0.61 -13.13 -9.03
C GLN A 58 0.91 -11.72 -8.55
N PHE A 59 0.80 -10.73 -9.44
CA PHE A 59 0.96 -9.32 -9.07
C PHE A 59 -0.36 -8.73 -8.53
N VAL A 60 -0.29 -7.54 -7.93
CA VAL A 60 -1.44 -6.88 -7.29
C VAL A 60 -2.59 -6.54 -8.28
N VAL A 61 -2.27 -6.35 -9.56
CA VAL A 61 -3.17 -6.04 -10.69
C VAL A 61 -2.54 -6.53 -11.99
N ASP A 62 -3.28 -6.52 -13.09
CA ASP A 62 -2.71 -6.73 -14.43
C ASP A 62 -1.81 -5.56 -14.87
N LEU A 63 -0.59 -5.87 -15.34
CA LEU A 63 0.40 -4.86 -15.71
C LEU A 63 0.01 -4.02 -16.94
N ASP A 64 -0.91 -4.52 -17.77
CA ASP A 64 -1.50 -3.76 -18.88
C ASP A 64 -2.40 -2.60 -18.38
N GLN A 65 -2.81 -2.60 -17.11
CA GLN A 65 -3.48 -1.48 -16.45
C GLN A 65 -2.50 -0.48 -15.82
N VAL A 66 -1.22 -0.85 -15.62
CA VAL A 66 -0.22 -0.03 -14.92
C VAL A 66 0.50 0.94 -15.86
N ARG A 67 0.17 2.23 -15.76
CA ARG A 67 0.77 3.33 -16.53
C ARG A 67 2.21 3.63 -16.12
N THR A 68 2.50 3.56 -14.83
CA THR A 68 3.82 3.80 -14.22
C THR A 68 3.81 3.35 -12.76
N GLY A 69 4.98 3.27 -12.13
CA GLY A 69 5.10 2.92 -10.72
C GLY A 69 6.48 3.21 -10.14
N HIS A 70 6.71 2.72 -8.92
CA HIS A 70 8.02 2.63 -8.28
C HIS A 70 7.98 1.58 -7.16
N PRO A 71 9.15 1.07 -6.68
CA PRO A 71 9.20 0.10 -5.61
C PRO A 71 9.05 0.78 -4.25
N TYR A 72 9.10 0.00 -3.18
CA TYR A 72 9.31 0.52 -1.83
C TYR A 72 10.70 1.17 -1.77
N LYS A 73 10.77 2.46 -1.39
CA LYS A 73 12.04 3.19 -1.22
C LYS A 73 12.33 3.31 0.27
N GLY A 74 13.30 2.55 0.75
CA GLY A 74 13.61 2.46 2.17
C GLY A 74 14.26 3.71 2.73
N ILE A 75 14.46 3.71 4.05
CA ILE A 75 14.99 4.85 4.81
C ILE A 75 16.43 5.25 4.42
N ARG A 76 17.15 4.42 3.65
CA ARG A 76 18.49 4.75 3.10
C ARG A 76 18.43 5.30 1.66
N ALA A 77 17.25 5.43 1.06
CA ALA A 77 17.06 6.17 -0.19
C ALA A 77 17.27 7.68 0.02
N GLU A 78 17.60 8.41 -1.04
CA GLU A 78 17.62 9.89 -0.99
C GLU A 78 16.19 10.43 -0.79
N ARG A 79 15.20 9.77 -1.41
CA ARG A 79 13.78 10.11 -1.30
C ARG A 79 12.99 8.88 -0.82
N PRO A 80 13.07 8.55 0.50
CA PRO A 80 12.32 7.44 1.08
C PRO A 80 10.83 7.56 0.81
N HIS A 81 10.20 6.42 0.57
CA HIS A 81 8.76 6.29 0.37
C HIS A 81 8.33 4.90 0.84
N THR A 82 7.52 4.87 1.90
CA THR A 82 7.20 3.65 2.66
C THR A 82 6.12 2.80 1.97
N GLY A 83 6.37 2.41 0.73
CA GLY A 83 5.55 1.48 -0.04
C GLY A 83 5.74 1.61 -1.54
N ALA A 84 5.57 0.50 -2.25
CA ALA A 84 5.52 0.47 -3.70
C ALA A 84 4.21 1.11 -4.20
N HIS A 85 4.25 1.65 -5.41
CA HIS A 85 3.11 2.36 -6.01
C HIS A 85 2.89 1.90 -7.44
N ILE A 86 1.64 1.59 -7.79
CA ILE A 86 1.18 1.40 -9.17
C ILE A 86 0.16 2.47 -9.53
N TYR A 87 0.42 3.24 -10.58
CA TYR A 87 -0.49 4.26 -11.11
C TYR A 87 -1.21 3.71 -12.34
N PHE A 88 -2.52 3.88 -12.40
CA PHE A 88 -3.32 3.27 -13.46
C PHE A 88 -3.31 4.07 -14.76
N ARG A 89 -3.57 3.35 -15.87
CA ARG A 89 -4.00 3.95 -17.14
C ARG A 89 -5.47 4.37 -16.98
N PRO A 90 -5.86 5.60 -17.40
CA PRO A 90 -7.27 5.97 -17.44
C PRO A 90 -8.04 5.07 -18.41
N LEU A 91 -9.27 4.70 -18.03
CA LEU A 91 -10.16 3.90 -18.87
C LEU A 91 -10.31 4.49 -20.28
N ALA A 92 -10.27 3.64 -21.31
CA ALA A 92 -10.40 4.07 -22.71
C ALA A 92 -11.82 4.58 -23.05
N ARG A 93 -12.83 4.11 -22.31
CA ARG A 93 -14.24 4.50 -22.43
C ARG A 93 -14.81 4.81 -21.05
N ARG A 94 -15.86 5.64 -20.99
CA ARG A 94 -16.60 5.90 -19.75
C ARG A 94 -17.27 4.61 -19.26
N VAL A 95 -17.12 4.32 -17.98
CA VAL A 95 -17.74 3.18 -17.28
C VAL A 95 -18.58 3.75 -16.13
N LYS A 96 -19.82 3.28 -15.96
CA LYS A 96 -20.66 3.68 -14.83
C LYS A 96 -20.10 3.06 -13.55
N ALA A 97 -20.12 3.78 -12.43
CA ALA A 97 -19.64 3.25 -11.14
C ALA A 97 -20.41 1.98 -10.68
N THR A 98 -21.64 1.78 -11.17
CA THR A 98 -22.43 0.55 -10.98
C THR A 98 -21.87 -0.68 -11.69
N ASP A 99 -21.09 -0.49 -12.76
CA ASP A 99 -20.57 -1.56 -13.60
C ASP A 99 -19.21 -2.06 -13.03
N VAL A 100 -19.19 -2.41 -11.75
CA VAL A 100 -17.99 -2.68 -10.94
C VAL A 100 -16.99 -3.63 -11.62
N GLU A 101 -17.47 -4.69 -12.27
CA GLU A 101 -16.60 -5.68 -12.95
C GLU A 101 -15.82 -5.13 -14.16
N LYS A 102 -16.19 -3.97 -14.69
CA LYS A 102 -15.47 -3.30 -15.80
C LYS A 102 -14.29 -2.46 -15.33
N PHE A 103 -14.08 -2.32 -14.02
CA PHE A 103 -12.91 -1.66 -13.45
C PHE A 103 -11.74 -2.65 -13.27
N PRO A 104 -10.47 -2.19 -13.26
CA PRO A 104 -9.30 -3.05 -13.09
C PRO A 104 -9.41 -3.94 -11.86
N ALA A 105 -9.13 -5.24 -12.03
CA ALA A 105 -9.11 -6.20 -10.94
C ALA A 105 -7.93 -5.93 -9.99
N ILE A 106 -8.14 -6.21 -8.71
CA ILE A 106 -7.12 -6.21 -7.66
C ILE A 106 -7.08 -7.62 -7.10
N TYR A 107 -5.91 -8.26 -7.15
CA TYR A 107 -5.74 -9.68 -6.86
C TYR A 107 -5.14 -9.94 -5.48
N ALA A 108 -5.53 -11.05 -4.86
CA ALA A 108 -4.78 -11.64 -3.76
C ALA A 108 -3.42 -12.13 -4.27
N VAL A 109 -2.35 -11.49 -3.83
CA VAL A 109 -0.96 -11.86 -4.19
C VAL A 109 -0.51 -13.21 -3.64
N ALA A 110 -1.25 -13.81 -2.71
CA ALA A 110 -0.95 -15.08 -2.08
C ALA A 110 -2.22 -15.65 -1.42
N ASP A 111 -2.22 -16.95 -1.12
CA ASP A 111 -3.19 -17.58 -0.23
C ASP A 111 -3.15 -16.89 1.14
N GLY A 112 -4.32 -16.64 1.74
CA GLY A 112 -4.35 -15.94 3.02
C GLY A 112 -5.75 -15.70 3.58
N VAL A 113 -5.84 -14.76 4.53
CA VAL A 113 -7.09 -14.32 5.15
C VAL A 113 -7.16 -12.79 5.23
N VAL A 114 -8.32 -12.24 4.87
CA VAL A 114 -8.58 -10.79 4.95
C VAL A 114 -8.72 -10.37 6.41
N THR A 115 -7.70 -9.73 6.96
CA THR A 115 -7.64 -9.28 8.36
C THR A 115 -8.22 -7.88 8.56
N ARG A 116 -8.26 -7.06 7.51
CA ARG A 116 -8.76 -5.67 7.57
C ARG A 116 -9.44 -5.27 6.27
N ILE A 117 -10.49 -4.46 6.39
CA ILE A 117 -11.06 -3.68 5.29
C ILE A 117 -11.23 -2.23 5.77
N ASP A 118 -10.69 -1.29 4.99
CA ASP A 118 -11.05 0.12 5.04
C ASP A 118 -12.11 0.35 3.96
N TYR A 119 -13.38 0.43 4.32
CA TYR A 119 -14.49 0.68 3.37
C TYR A 119 -14.46 2.11 2.84
N SER A 120 -14.09 3.05 3.71
CA SER A 120 -13.92 4.46 3.37
C SER A 120 -12.97 5.10 4.39
N PHE A 121 -11.89 5.72 3.94
CA PHE A 121 -10.94 6.42 4.81
C PHE A 121 -10.51 7.74 4.16
N ARG A 122 -10.72 8.85 4.85
CA ARG A 122 -10.39 10.18 4.34
C ARG A 122 -8.95 10.56 4.68
N LEU A 123 -8.10 10.66 3.66
CA LEU A 123 -6.74 11.17 3.81
C LEU A 123 -6.72 12.71 3.89
N ARG A 124 -5.65 13.25 4.47
CA ARG A 124 -5.38 14.69 4.51
C ARG A 124 -5.40 15.25 3.07
N ALA A 125 -6.11 16.34 2.85
CA ALA A 125 -6.14 16.97 1.53
C ALA A 125 -4.75 17.46 1.10
N ILE A 126 -4.33 17.08 -0.11
CA ILE A 126 -3.04 17.47 -0.71
C ILE A 126 -3.28 18.28 -1.99
N TYR A 127 -2.29 19.10 -2.38
CA TYR A 127 -2.36 19.85 -3.62
C TYR A 127 -2.08 18.93 -4.82
N VAL A 128 -3.04 18.83 -5.74
CA VAL A 128 -2.92 18.00 -6.94
C VAL A 128 -2.66 18.91 -8.12
N SER A 129 -1.41 18.95 -8.61
CA SER A 129 -0.97 19.90 -9.65
C SER A 129 -1.78 19.78 -10.94
N ALA A 130 -2.14 18.55 -11.36
CA ALA A 130 -2.98 18.28 -12.53
C ALA A 130 -4.40 18.91 -12.43
N LEU A 131 -4.86 19.20 -11.20
CA LEU A 131 -6.18 19.76 -10.90
C LEU A 131 -6.11 21.19 -10.36
N LYS A 132 -4.90 21.75 -10.21
CA LYS A 132 -4.58 23.07 -9.65
C LYS A 132 -5.24 23.40 -8.30
N ARG A 133 -5.67 22.40 -7.53
CA ARG A 133 -6.42 22.57 -6.27
C ARG A 133 -6.02 21.54 -5.21
N ARG A 134 -6.40 21.79 -3.95
CA ARG A 134 -6.34 20.77 -2.90
C ARG A 134 -7.49 19.78 -3.08
N VAL A 135 -7.21 18.50 -2.94
CA VAL A 135 -8.20 17.41 -2.98
C VAL A 135 -7.99 16.51 -1.78
N ALA A 136 -9.06 16.25 -1.03
CA ALA A 136 -9.09 15.15 -0.06
C ALA A 136 -9.22 13.86 -0.85
N ASN A 137 -8.27 12.94 -0.70
CA ASN A 137 -8.40 11.61 -1.26
C ASN A 137 -9.21 10.76 -0.27
N ARG A 138 -10.36 10.25 -0.69
CA ARG A 138 -11.09 9.23 0.07
C ARG A 138 -10.74 7.88 -0.54
N ARG A 139 -9.99 7.10 0.24
CA ARG A 139 -9.48 5.79 -0.15
C ARG A 139 -10.34 4.67 0.43
N TYR A 140 -10.15 3.47 -0.09
CA TYR A 140 -10.51 2.23 0.56
C TYR A 140 -9.25 1.37 0.71
N GLY A 141 -9.37 0.14 1.20
CA GLY A 141 -8.21 -0.73 1.31
C GLY A 141 -8.49 -2.07 1.94
N ILE A 142 -7.55 -2.98 1.73
CA ILE A 142 -7.62 -4.38 2.17
C ILE A 142 -6.32 -4.71 2.90
N GLY A 143 -6.43 -5.44 4.01
CA GLY A 143 -5.31 -6.11 4.66
C GLY A 143 -5.45 -7.62 4.50
N LEU A 144 -4.49 -8.25 3.83
CA LEU A 144 -4.44 -9.69 3.59
C LEU A 144 -3.26 -10.30 4.37
N ALA A 145 -3.53 -11.06 5.44
CA ALA A 145 -2.50 -11.85 6.10
C ALA A 145 -2.25 -13.15 5.32
N PHE A 146 -1.02 -13.35 4.87
CA PHE A 146 -0.62 -14.47 4.00
C PHE A 146 0.61 -15.25 4.50
N ALA A 147 1.37 -14.69 5.43
CA ALA A 147 2.56 -15.30 6.01
C ALA A 147 2.68 -14.89 7.50
N GLN A 148 3.71 -15.41 8.18
CA GLN A 148 4.06 -15.04 9.54
C GLN A 148 5.58 -14.92 9.74
N VAL A 149 5.98 -14.22 10.81
CA VAL A 149 7.35 -14.20 11.32
C VAL A 149 7.31 -14.36 12.84
N GLY A 150 7.89 -15.46 13.35
CA GLY A 150 7.86 -15.78 14.78
C GLY A 150 6.45 -15.79 15.40
N GLY A 151 5.46 -16.34 14.69
CA GLY A 151 4.06 -16.41 15.13
C GLY A 151 3.25 -15.11 14.93
N ALA A 152 3.88 -14.00 14.53
CA ALA A 152 3.17 -12.75 14.23
C ALA A 152 2.82 -12.69 12.73
N PRO A 153 1.57 -12.39 12.34
CA PRO A 153 1.17 -12.36 10.94
C PRO A 153 1.82 -11.19 10.17
N ILE A 154 2.22 -11.48 8.93
CA ILE A 154 2.61 -10.52 7.90
C ILE A 154 1.39 -10.27 7.00
N GLU A 155 1.04 -8.99 6.83
CA GLU A 155 -0.15 -8.55 6.10
C GLU A 155 0.28 -7.74 4.87
N MET A 156 -0.14 -8.15 3.66
CA MET A 156 -0.10 -7.27 2.49
C MET A 156 -1.20 -6.23 2.64
N HIS A 157 -0.79 -4.96 2.68
CA HIS A 157 -1.68 -3.82 2.80
C HIS A 157 -1.86 -3.16 1.43
N TYR A 158 -3.10 -3.09 0.97
CA TYR A 158 -3.50 -2.42 -0.27
C TYR A 158 -4.21 -1.11 0.09
N SER A 159 -3.53 0.03 -0.02
CA SER A 159 -4.14 1.36 0.07
C SER A 159 -4.64 1.75 -1.31
N ILE A 160 -5.96 1.69 -1.54
CA ILE A 160 -6.56 1.82 -2.86
C ILE A 160 -7.10 3.25 -3.01
N GLU A 161 -6.46 4.04 -3.88
CA GLU A 161 -6.49 5.50 -3.84
C GLU A 161 -6.99 6.13 -5.16
N PRO A 162 -8.32 6.25 -5.38
CA PRO A 162 -8.89 6.84 -6.60
C PRO A 162 -8.65 8.34 -6.80
N PHE A 163 -8.20 9.08 -5.78
CA PHE A 163 -7.97 10.53 -5.83
C PHE A 163 -9.24 11.39 -5.99
N VAL A 164 -10.36 10.88 -5.50
CA VAL A 164 -11.64 11.60 -5.42
C VAL A 164 -12.33 11.34 -4.07
N ASP A 165 -13.07 12.33 -3.57
CA ASP A 165 -14.00 12.20 -2.45
C ASP A 165 -15.41 12.12 -3.07
N PRO A 166 -16.08 10.96 -3.07
CA PRO A 166 -17.41 10.80 -3.71
C PRO A 166 -18.53 11.49 -2.90
N ALA A 167 -18.23 12.06 -1.73
CA ALA A 167 -19.16 12.64 -0.77
C ALA A 167 -20.23 11.69 -0.20
N GLU A 168 -20.25 10.43 -0.62
CA GLU A 168 -21.14 9.37 -0.14
C GLU A 168 -20.30 8.31 0.64
N PRO A 169 -20.63 7.97 1.90
CA PRO A 169 -19.81 7.09 2.76
C PRO A 169 -19.67 5.62 2.33
N HIS A 170 -20.58 5.11 1.51
CA HIS A 170 -20.73 3.73 1.04
C HIS A 170 -20.36 3.53 -0.44
N PHE A 171 -20.05 4.61 -1.18
CA PHE A 171 -19.71 4.57 -2.60
C PHE A 171 -18.70 3.49 -3.01
N TYR A 172 -17.71 3.20 -2.16
CA TYR A 172 -16.67 2.20 -2.42
C TYR A 172 -17.02 0.78 -1.95
N ASP A 173 -18.10 0.57 -1.20
CA ASP A 173 -18.48 -0.76 -0.68
C ASP A 173 -18.63 -1.80 -1.81
N PRO A 174 -19.24 -1.51 -2.98
CA PRO A 174 -19.32 -2.46 -4.08
C PRO A 174 -17.97 -2.85 -4.71
N PHE A 175 -16.95 -1.99 -4.60
CA PHE A 175 -15.63 -2.23 -5.17
C PHE A 175 -14.76 -3.18 -4.34
N ILE A 176 -15.25 -3.60 -3.17
CA ILE A 176 -14.56 -4.50 -2.24
C ILE A 176 -15.23 -5.87 -2.32
N GLN A 177 -14.60 -6.82 -3.02
CA GLN A 177 -15.19 -8.13 -3.35
C GLN A 177 -14.97 -9.19 -2.26
N VAL A 178 -14.51 -8.78 -1.08
CA VAL A 178 -14.21 -9.65 0.07
C VAL A 178 -14.76 -9.09 1.38
N ARG A 179 -14.85 -9.94 2.40
CA ARG A 179 -15.20 -9.56 3.78
C ARG A 179 -14.09 -9.91 4.77
N VAL A 180 -14.02 -9.17 5.88
CA VAL A 180 -13.10 -9.48 6.99
C VAL A 180 -13.34 -10.91 7.49
N GLY A 181 -12.28 -11.69 7.64
CA GLY A 181 -12.29 -13.11 7.99
C GLY A 181 -12.39 -14.07 6.80
N GLN A 182 -12.62 -13.58 5.58
CA GLN A 182 -12.64 -14.41 4.37
C GLN A 182 -11.23 -14.95 4.06
N ARG A 183 -11.13 -16.27 3.87
CA ARG A 183 -9.95 -16.89 3.24
C ARG A 183 -10.03 -16.67 1.73
N VAL A 184 -8.88 -16.41 1.12
CA VAL A 184 -8.71 -16.19 -0.32
C VAL A 184 -7.52 -17.01 -0.83
N LYS A 185 -7.55 -17.33 -2.12
CA LYS A 185 -6.48 -17.97 -2.87
C LYS A 185 -5.68 -16.95 -3.69
N LYS A 186 -4.41 -17.27 -3.95
CA LYS A 186 -3.57 -16.50 -4.88
C LYS A 186 -4.29 -16.38 -6.23
N GLY A 187 -4.52 -15.16 -6.69
CA GLY A 187 -5.25 -14.87 -7.94
C GLY A 187 -6.75 -14.60 -7.77
N ASP A 188 -7.34 -14.78 -6.58
CA ASP A 188 -8.71 -14.33 -6.31
C ASP A 188 -8.81 -12.81 -6.52
N VAL A 189 -9.87 -12.34 -7.17
CA VAL A 189 -10.18 -10.90 -7.21
C VAL A 189 -10.72 -10.48 -5.85
N ILE A 190 -9.97 -9.62 -5.15
CA ILE A 190 -10.31 -9.14 -3.81
C ILE A 190 -10.96 -7.75 -3.83
N GLY A 191 -10.83 -7.03 -4.94
CA GLY A 191 -11.46 -5.74 -5.15
C GLY A 191 -11.26 -5.22 -6.57
N ARG A 192 -11.78 -4.04 -6.83
CA ARG A 192 -11.77 -3.38 -8.15
C ARG A 192 -11.30 -1.94 -7.99
N MET A 193 -10.39 -1.48 -8.85
CA MET A 193 -9.90 -0.11 -8.80
C MET A 193 -10.89 0.87 -9.44
N TYR A 194 -11.71 1.56 -8.64
CA TYR A 194 -12.47 2.70 -9.15
C TYR A 194 -11.56 3.76 -9.77
N LEU A 195 -11.81 4.10 -11.04
CA LEU A 195 -11.12 5.14 -11.79
C LEU A 195 -12.12 6.25 -12.16
N PRO A 196 -11.89 7.50 -11.71
CA PRO A 196 -12.80 8.61 -11.99
C PRO A 196 -12.82 8.99 -13.48
N GLU A 197 -13.97 9.46 -13.97
CA GLU A 197 -14.19 9.75 -15.39
C GLU A 197 -13.25 10.83 -15.96
N ASN A 198 -12.82 11.78 -15.13
CA ASN A 198 -11.85 12.79 -15.52
C ASN A 198 -10.45 12.14 -15.61
N ARG A 199 -9.98 11.94 -16.86
CA ARG A 199 -8.69 11.29 -17.16
C ARG A 199 -7.50 11.87 -16.38
N ARG A 200 -7.45 13.20 -16.16
CA ARG A 200 -6.36 13.84 -15.39
C ARG A 200 -6.42 13.53 -13.90
N VAL A 201 -7.61 13.27 -13.35
CA VAL A 201 -7.74 12.72 -11.99
C VAL A 201 -7.29 11.26 -12.01
N ALA A 202 -7.80 10.46 -12.96
CA ALA A 202 -7.52 9.03 -13.08
C ALA A 202 -6.03 8.67 -13.20
N GLU A 203 -5.21 9.53 -13.84
CA GLU A 203 -3.76 9.34 -13.92
C GLU A 203 -3.04 9.42 -12.56
N ASN A 204 -3.67 10.03 -11.55
CA ASN A 204 -3.18 10.08 -10.16
C ASN A 204 -3.74 8.93 -9.31
N SER A 205 -4.77 8.24 -9.78
CA SER A 205 -5.35 7.09 -9.10
C SER A 205 -4.33 5.95 -9.06
N HIS A 206 -4.13 5.37 -7.88
CA HIS A 206 -3.07 4.39 -7.64
C HIS A 206 -3.41 3.40 -6.53
N ILE A 207 -2.61 2.35 -6.41
CA ILE A 207 -2.51 1.56 -5.18
C ILE A 207 -1.13 1.80 -4.58
N HIS A 208 -1.11 2.25 -3.32
CA HIS A 208 0.06 2.22 -2.45
C HIS A 208 0.04 0.90 -1.69
N PHE A 209 1.09 0.09 -1.84
CA PHE A 209 1.16 -1.24 -1.22
C PHE A 209 2.49 -1.53 -0.55
N ASN A 210 2.39 -2.23 0.58
CA ASN A 210 3.51 -2.57 1.45
C ASN A 210 3.14 -3.79 2.29
N LEU A 211 4.13 -4.42 2.91
CA LEU A 211 3.87 -5.38 3.99
C LEU A 211 3.74 -4.64 5.32
N LEU A 212 2.90 -5.15 6.21
CA LEU A 212 2.83 -4.76 7.61
C LEU A 212 3.30 -5.94 8.45
N GLY A 213 4.40 -5.76 9.19
CA GLY A 213 5.06 -6.87 9.87
C GLY A 213 5.88 -6.49 11.10
N GLY A 214 6.43 -7.51 11.75
CA GLY A 214 7.27 -7.38 12.94
C GLY A 214 6.55 -6.82 14.18
N ARG A 215 7.33 -6.59 15.25
CA ARG A 215 6.84 -6.24 16.60
C ARG A 215 5.97 -4.99 16.73
N ARG A 216 5.92 -4.12 15.70
CA ARG A 216 5.14 -2.86 15.70
C ARG A 216 4.24 -2.68 14.46
N ARG A 217 4.00 -3.75 13.67
CA ARG A 217 3.33 -3.66 12.34
C ARG A 217 3.97 -2.57 11.45
N GLN A 218 5.30 -2.54 11.41
CA GLN A 218 6.07 -1.59 10.63
C GLN A 218 5.85 -1.85 9.13
N PHE A 219 5.96 -0.80 8.32
CA PHE A 219 5.89 -0.91 6.87
C PHE A 219 7.18 -1.55 6.35
N GLN A 220 7.07 -2.67 5.64
CA GLN A 220 8.18 -3.41 5.06
C GLN A 220 8.00 -3.55 3.54
N SER A 221 9.09 -3.83 2.84
CA SER A 221 9.09 -3.98 1.38
C SER A 221 8.22 -5.18 0.93
N PRO A 222 7.38 -5.04 -0.11
CA PRO A 222 6.61 -6.13 -0.69
C PRO A 222 7.47 -6.99 -1.65
N SER A 223 8.66 -7.39 -1.23
CA SER A 223 9.64 -8.15 -2.03
C SER A 223 9.35 -9.65 -2.13
N ILE A 224 8.08 -10.02 -2.29
CA ILE A 224 7.61 -11.42 -2.36
C ILE A 224 7.41 -11.95 -3.79
N PHE A 225 7.55 -11.10 -4.81
CA PHE A 225 7.21 -11.41 -6.20
C PHE A 225 8.35 -12.06 -6.99
N ASP A 226 8.00 -12.87 -8.00
CA ASP A 226 8.95 -13.53 -8.91
C ASP A 226 9.74 -12.50 -9.75
N ALA A 227 10.88 -12.91 -10.30
CA ALA A 227 11.73 -12.02 -11.10
C ALA A 227 11.04 -11.52 -12.38
N ARG A 228 10.08 -12.27 -12.92
CA ARG A 228 9.33 -11.91 -14.14
C ARG A 228 8.39 -10.74 -13.86
N ILE A 229 7.64 -10.76 -12.75
CA ILE A 229 6.83 -9.65 -12.25
C ILE A 229 7.72 -8.44 -11.96
N VAL A 230 8.83 -8.63 -11.23
CA VAL A 230 9.70 -7.50 -10.86
C VAL A 230 10.26 -6.81 -12.10
N ASN A 231 10.72 -7.56 -13.10
CA ASN A 231 11.21 -7.00 -14.36
C ASN A 231 10.08 -6.35 -15.19
N ALA A 232 8.91 -7.00 -15.31
CA ALA A 232 7.78 -6.47 -16.06
C ALA A 232 7.18 -5.21 -15.42
N PHE A 233 7.16 -5.13 -14.08
CA PHE A 233 6.77 -3.92 -13.36
C PHE A 233 7.83 -2.82 -13.48
N HIS A 234 9.12 -3.14 -13.36
CA HIS A 234 10.23 -2.19 -13.57
C HIS A 234 10.15 -1.51 -14.93
N ALA A 235 9.83 -2.27 -15.99
CA ALA A 235 9.64 -1.75 -17.35
C ALA A 235 8.50 -0.71 -17.48
N THR A 236 7.59 -0.58 -16.49
CA THR A 236 6.56 0.47 -16.48
C THR A 236 7.05 1.81 -15.91
N TRP A 237 8.18 1.84 -15.18
CA TRP A 237 8.54 3.01 -14.38
C TRP A 237 9.01 4.20 -15.22
N ASP A 238 8.35 5.35 -15.05
CA ASP A 238 8.79 6.60 -15.66
C ASP A 238 10.07 7.16 -15.02
N ARG A 239 10.82 8.00 -15.75
CA ARG A 239 12.08 8.63 -15.29
C ARG A 239 11.95 9.45 -13.99
N ARG A 240 10.74 9.87 -13.59
CA ARG A 240 10.51 10.66 -12.38
C ARG A 240 10.27 9.75 -11.15
N ARG A 241 9.61 8.61 -11.33
CA ARG A 241 9.25 7.67 -10.26
C ARG A 241 10.26 6.54 -10.09
N GLY A 242 10.74 5.98 -11.20
CA GLY A 242 11.77 4.96 -11.29
C GLY A 242 13.20 5.46 -11.02
N ALA A 243 13.36 6.68 -10.49
CA ALA A 243 14.63 7.25 -10.07
C ALA A 243 14.62 7.64 -8.58
N ASP A 244 15.79 7.68 -7.97
CA ASP A 244 16.07 8.22 -6.64
C ASP A 244 17.28 9.17 -6.77
N GLY A 245 17.14 10.43 -6.41
CA GLY A 245 18.19 11.43 -6.67
C GLY A 245 18.57 11.66 -8.14
N GLY A 246 17.69 11.29 -9.07
CA GLY A 246 18.03 11.24 -10.50
C GLY A 246 18.80 10.00 -10.94
N THR A 247 19.23 9.15 -10.00
CA THR A 247 19.80 7.83 -10.30
C THR A 247 18.69 6.83 -10.62
N PRO A 248 18.71 6.13 -11.76
CA PRO A 248 17.73 5.07 -12.05
C PRO A 248 17.76 3.95 -11.00
N ILE A 249 16.59 3.51 -10.57
CA ILE A 249 16.42 2.41 -9.62
C ILE A 249 16.49 1.09 -10.42
N PRO A 250 17.28 0.09 -9.98
CA PRO A 250 17.33 -1.23 -10.63
C PRO A 250 15.99 -1.98 -10.45
N ALA A 251 15.78 -3.03 -11.23
CA ALA A 251 14.63 -3.92 -11.03
C ALA A 251 14.68 -4.57 -9.63
N CYS A 252 13.77 -4.15 -8.76
CA CYS A 252 13.58 -4.65 -7.40
C CYS A 252 12.18 -4.23 -6.89
N MET A 253 11.77 -4.75 -5.74
CA MET A 253 10.55 -4.32 -5.03
C MET A 253 10.86 -3.53 -3.76
N GLY A 254 12.07 -3.68 -3.22
CA GLY A 254 12.63 -2.83 -2.18
C GLY A 254 13.97 -2.23 -2.63
N TYR A 255 14.14 -0.93 -2.45
CA TYR A 255 15.37 -0.19 -2.78
C TYR A 255 15.92 0.51 -1.54
N ARG A 256 17.23 0.35 -1.27
CA ARG A 256 17.94 0.98 -0.14
C ARG A 256 17.19 0.86 1.20
N LEU A 257 16.88 -0.38 1.57
CA LEU A 257 16.19 -0.74 2.79
C LEU A 257 17.11 -0.64 4.03
N GLY A 258 16.54 -0.07 5.10
CA GLY A 258 16.99 -0.21 6.47
C GLY A 258 16.73 -1.62 7.04
N ARG A 259 17.19 -1.86 8.27
CA ARG A 259 17.19 -3.21 8.87
C ARG A 259 15.81 -3.82 9.03
N ASP A 260 14.83 -3.03 9.46
CA ASP A 260 13.49 -3.53 9.78
C ASP A 260 12.51 -3.42 8.60
N GLU A 261 12.91 -2.80 7.48
CA GLU A 261 12.13 -2.71 6.24
C GLU A 261 12.26 -3.95 5.34
N ASN A 262 13.27 -4.78 5.59
CA ASN A 262 13.46 -6.08 4.96
C ASN A 262 12.51 -7.11 5.61
N PRO A 263 11.59 -7.74 4.86
CA PRO A 263 10.59 -8.63 5.43
C PRO A 263 11.15 -9.99 5.87
N PHE A 264 12.30 -10.41 5.34
CA PHE A 264 12.85 -11.76 5.52
C PHE A 264 13.85 -11.86 6.69
N GLN A 265 14.55 -10.76 6.98
CA GLN A 265 15.63 -10.71 7.98
C GLN A 265 15.90 -9.29 8.43
N ARG A 266 16.39 -9.09 9.66
CA ARG A 266 16.65 -7.76 10.26
C ARG A 266 17.97 -7.12 9.80
N ARG A 267 18.18 -7.08 8.48
CA ARG A 267 19.41 -6.66 7.79
C ARG A 267 19.09 -5.64 6.69
N VAL A 268 19.94 -4.61 6.58
CA VAL A 268 19.90 -3.66 5.46
C VAL A 268 20.04 -4.38 4.12
N ALA A 269 19.42 -3.87 3.07
CA ALA A 269 19.53 -4.40 1.72
C ALA A 269 19.45 -3.26 0.70
N ASP A 270 20.39 -3.19 -0.24
CA ASP A 270 20.37 -2.13 -1.26
C ASP A 270 19.31 -2.40 -2.35
N ARG A 271 18.99 -3.68 -2.57
CA ARG A 271 17.85 -4.14 -3.37
C ARG A 271 17.30 -5.48 -2.86
N LEU A 272 15.99 -5.69 -2.99
CA LEU A 272 15.27 -6.97 -2.83
C LEU A 272 14.20 -7.12 -3.91
#